data_AF-A0A0C9TGA7-F1
#
_entry.id   AF-A0A0C9TGA7-F1
#
_cell.length_a   1.000
_cell.length_b   1.000
_cell.length_c   1.000
_cell.angle_alpha   90.00
_cell.angle_beta   90.00
_cell.angle_gamma   90.00
#
_symmetry.space_group_name_H-M   'P 1'
#
loop_
_entity.id
_entity.type
_entity.pdbx_description
1 polymer ?
#
loop_
_entity_poly.entity_id
_entity_poly.type
_entity_poly.pdbx_seq_one_letter_code
_entity_poly.pdbx_strand_id
1 'polypeptide(L)'
;LGHYVLWKAGIHHRDVSCENLMYYRVDGNVVGVLNDYDLASSASSANPLGNERTGTIPFMAIDLLNADGQVGKVKHLYRHDMESFIWVFVWISIQYKDGKL
;
A
#
# COMPACT_ATOMS: atom_id res chain seq x y z
N LEU A 1 -6.09 9.83 -7.35
CA LEU A 1 -5.16 10.86 -7.84
C LEU A 1 -4.02 11.13 -6.84
N GLY A 2 -4.30 11.32 -5.54
CA GLY A 2 -3.29 11.65 -4.52
C GLY A 2 -2.09 10.71 -4.42
N HIS A 3 -2.31 9.39 -4.31
CA HIS A 3 -1.22 8.40 -4.20
C HIS A 3 -0.25 8.44 -5.40
N TYR A 4 -0.77 8.48 -6.63
CA TYR A 4 0.08 8.57 -7.83
C TYR A 4 0.89 9.88 -7.90
N VAL A 5 0.31 10.99 -7.46
CA VAL A 5 1.01 12.28 -7.41
C VAL A 5 2.17 12.22 -6.43
N LEU A 6 1.97 11.66 -5.23
CA LEU A 6 3.04 11.45 -4.25
C LEU A 6 4.12 10.50 -4.77
N TRP A 7 3.71 9.41 -5.43
CA TRP A 7 4.66 8.51 -6.08
C TRP A 7 5.54 9.24 -7.09
N LYS A 8 4.95 10.07 -7.96
CA LYS A 8 5.68 10.87 -8.95
C LYS A 8 6.59 11.92 -8.32
N ALA A 9 6.26 12.40 -7.12
CA ALA A 9 7.11 13.26 -6.30
C ALA A 9 8.21 12.47 -5.54
N GLY A 10 8.27 11.15 -5.69
CA GLY A 10 9.27 10.30 -5.06
C GLY A 10 8.93 9.86 -3.64
N ILE A 11 7.67 9.98 -3.22
CA ILE A 11 7.15 9.48 -1.94
C ILE A 11 6.41 8.17 -2.21
N HIS A 12 7.01 7.05 -1.84
CA HIS A 12 6.43 5.72 -2.05
C HIS A 12 5.83 5.20 -0.74
N HIS A 13 4.56 4.78 -0.76
CA HIS A 13 3.81 4.45 0.46
C HIS A 13 4.29 3.17 1.15
N ARG A 14 4.44 2.08 0.39
CA ARG A 14 4.91 0.75 0.84
C ARG A 14 4.03 -0.01 1.83
N ASP A 15 3.06 0.62 2.48
CA ASP A 15 2.14 -0.06 3.41
C ASP A 15 0.65 0.19 3.11
N VAL A 16 0.20 -0.18 1.92
CA VAL A 16 -1.23 -0.15 1.60
C VAL A 16 -1.92 -1.32 2.31
N SER A 17 -2.84 -1.01 3.22
CA SER A 17 -3.57 -1.99 4.04
C SER A 17 -4.97 -1.48 4.35
N CYS A 18 -5.88 -2.36 4.83
CA CYS A 18 -7.22 -1.95 5.25
C CYS A 18 -7.18 -0.86 6.33
N GLU A 19 -6.26 -0.96 7.30
CA GLU A 19 -6.14 -0.03 8.43
C GLU A 19 -5.69 1.38 7.98
N ASN A 20 -4.97 1.45 6.86
CA ASN A 20 -4.45 2.70 6.30
C ASN A 20 -5.42 3.35 5.29
N LEU A 21 -6.50 2.65 4.92
CA LEU A 21 -7.57 3.21 4.09
C LEU A 21 -8.66 3.83 4.95
N MET A 22 -8.65 5.17 5.00
CA MET A 22 -9.67 5.96 5.68
C MET A 22 -10.63 6.59 4.67
N TYR A 23 -11.79 7.04 5.16
CA TYR A 23 -12.68 7.87 4.36
C TYR A 23 -13.43 8.86 5.25
N TYR A 24 -13.86 9.96 4.64
CA TYR A 24 -14.79 10.91 5.23
C TYR A 24 -15.82 11.34 4.18
N ARG A 25 -16.83 12.12 4.60
CA ARG A 25 -17.91 12.57 3.71
C ARG A 25 -17.93 14.10 3.63
N VAL A 26 -18.06 14.63 2.42
CA VAL A 26 -18.21 16.06 2.13
C VAL A 26 -19.36 16.23 1.14
N ASP A 27 -20.40 16.98 1.51
CA ASP A 27 -21.56 17.24 0.66
C ASP A 27 -22.19 15.97 0.06
N GLY A 28 -22.27 14.90 0.87
CA GLY A 28 -22.78 13.59 0.45
C GLY A 28 -21.80 12.70 -0.31
N ASN A 29 -20.65 13.23 -0.74
CA ASN A 29 -19.61 12.49 -1.47
C ASN A 29 -18.65 11.78 -0.51
N VAL A 30 -18.25 10.55 -0.84
CA VAL A 30 -17.20 9.82 -0.11
C VAL A 30 -15.83 10.25 -0.62
N VAL A 31 -14.96 10.66 0.28
CA VAL A 31 -13.56 11.02 0.00
C VAL A 31 -12.65 10.01 0.68
N GLY A 32 -11.91 9.24 -0.11
CA GLY A 32 -10.91 8.30 0.39
C GLY A 32 -9.60 9.01 0.77
N VAL A 33 -8.98 8.52 1.84
CA VAL A 33 -7.69 8.99 2.35
C VAL A 33 -6.81 7.77 2.57
N LEU A 34 -5.59 7.82 2.04
CA LEU A 34 -4.55 6.85 2.36
C LEU A 34 -3.64 7.49 3.42
N ASN A 35 -3.64 6.95 4.63
CA ASN A 35 -2.88 7.43 5.78
C ASN A 35 -1.64 6.55 6.04
N ASP A 36 -0.84 6.93 7.02
CA ASP A 36 0.33 6.20 7.53
C ASP A 36 1.50 6.12 6.54
N TYR A 37 2.29 7.19 6.55
CA TYR A 37 3.51 7.31 5.76
C TYR A 37 4.77 7.03 6.59
N ASP A 38 4.65 6.42 7.78
CA ASP A 38 5.82 6.15 8.64
C ASP A 38 6.77 5.12 8.00
N LEU A 39 6.22 4.25 7.13
CA LEU A 39 6.98 3.29 6.33
C LEU A 39 7.30 3.79 4.91
N ALA A 40 6.94 5.04 4.59
CA ALA A 40 7.17 5.59 3.27
C ALA A 40 8.66 5.73 2.97
N SER A 41 9.04 5.46 1.73
CA SER A 41 10.41 5.65 1.26
C SER A 41 10.52 6.82 0.30
N SER A 42 11.69 7.47 0.29
CA SER A 42 12.01 8.51 -0.68
C SER A 42 12.76 7.93 -1.88
N ALA A 43 12.42 8.34 -3.08
CA ALA A 43 13.16 7.97 -4.29
C ALA A 43 14.65 8.40 -4.26
N SER A 44 15.01 9.36 -3.41
CA SER A 44 16.39 9.83 -3.23
C SER A 44 17.17 9.13 -2.12
N SER A 45 16.55 8.23 -1.33
CA SER A 45 17.29 7.50 -0.29
C SER A 45 18.22 6.46 -0.94
N ALA A 46 19.52 6.57 -0.67
CA ALA A 46 20.57 5.74 -1.28
C ALA A 46 20.48 4.25 -0.93
N ASN A 47 19.68 3.87 0.06
CA ASN A 47 19.45 2.49 0.45
C ASN A 47 18.01 2.07 0.14
N PRO A 48 17.79 0.99 -0.62
CA PRO A 48 16.53 0.27 -0.53
C PRO A 48 16.48 -0.31 0.89
N LEU A 49 15.76 0.37 1.79
CA LEU A 49 15.35 -0.25 3.06
C LEU A 49 14.63 -1.54 2.67
N GLY A 50 15.21 -2.69 3.00
CA GLY A 50 14.57 -3.98 2.71
C GLY A 50 13.19 -4.08 3.33
N ASN A 51 12.38 -5.01 2.82
CA ASN A 51 11.07 -5.27 3.42
C ASN A 51 11.16 -6.09 4.72
N GLU A 52 12.37 -6.38 5.21
CA GLU A 52 12.65 -7.25 6.35
C GLU A 52 11.81 -6.94 7.60
N ARG A 53 11.18 -5.75 7.68
CA ARG A 53 10.23 -5.36 8.74
C ARG A 53 9.10 -4.41 8.31
N THR A 54 8.83 -4.24 7.02
CA THR A 54 7.92 -3.17 6.57
C THR A 54 6.78 -3.68 5.70
N GLY A 55 5.57 -3.19 5.97
CA GLY A 55 4.37 -3.49 5.20
C GLY A 55 3.51 -4.59 5.82
N THR A 56 2.23 -4.56 5.49
CA THR A 56 1.24 -5.54 5.97
C THR A 56 1.27 -6.81 5.10
N ILE A 57 1.84 -7.91 5.62
CA ILE A 57 2.12 -9.16 4.87
C ILE A 57 0.95 -9.64 3.98
N PRO A 58 -0.32 -9.71 4.45
CA PRO A 58 -1.45 -10.13 3.61
C PRO A 58 -1.70 -9.27 2.36
N PHE A 59 -1.24 -8.02 2.36
CA PHE A 59 -1.43 -7.07 1.27
C PHE A 59 -0.12 -6.80 0.51
N MET A 60 0.98 -7.45 0.87
CA MET A 60 2.26 -7.25 0.21
C MET A 60 2.25 -7.88 -1.18
N ALA A 61 2.81 -7.16 -2.17
CA ALA A 61 2.96 -7.68 -3.51
C ALA A 61 3.79 -8.98 -3.54
N ILE A 62 3.45 -9.93 -4.42
CA ILE A 62 4.09 -11.25 -4.47
C ILE A 62 5.62 -11.15 -4.67
N ASP A 63 6.07 -10.26 -5.53
CA ASP A 63 7.51 -10.08 -5.80
C ASP A 63 8.29 -9.61 -4.56
N LEU A 64 7.60 -8.93 -3.66
CA LEU A 64 8.16 -8.43 -2.40
C LEU A 64 8.18 -9.50 -1.30
N LEU A 65 7.38 -10.56 -1.43
CA LEU A 65 7.34 -11.69 -0.48
C LEU A 65 8.48 -12.70 -0.69
N ASN A 66 9.12 -12.71 -1.87
CA ASN A 66 10.25 -13.59 -2.16
C ASN A 66 11.49 -13.23 -1.34
N ALA A 67 12.45 -14.17 -1.22
CA ALA A 67 13.68 -13.98 -0.44
C ALA A 67 14.43 -12.68 -0.79
N ASP A 68 14.58 -12.38 -2.09
CA ASP A 68 15.20 -11.14 -2.56
C ASP A 68 14.38 -9.89 -2.24
N GLY A 69 13.05 -10.00 -2.25
CA GLY A 69 12.14 -8.91 -1.88
C GLY A 69 12.22 -8.58 -0.39
N GLN A 70 12.25 -9.61 0.44
CA GLN A 70 12.39 -9.48 1.89
C GLN A 70 13.69 -8.78 2.25
N VAL A 71 14.82 -9.15 1.65
CA VAL A 71 16.13 -8.50 1.90
C VAL A 71 16.36 -7.19 1.12
N GLY A 72 15.34 -6.64 0.47
CA GLY A 72 15.41 -5.33 -0.19
C GLY A 72 16.14 -5.28 -1.54
N LYS A 73 16.43 -6.43 -2.15
CA LYS A 73 17.04 -6.48 -3.49
C LYS A 73 16.02 -6.21 -4.60
N VAL A 74 14.73 -6.41 -4.34
CA VAL A 74 13.67 -6.05 -5.28
C VAL A 74 13.35 -4.57 -5.13
N LYS A 75 13.56 -3.81 -6.21
CA LYS A 75 13.16 -2.40 -6.27
C LYS A 75 11.66 -2.27 -6.06
N HIS A 76 11.24 -1.41 -5.14
CA HIS A 76 9.82 -1.08 -4.96
C HIS A 76 9.31 -0.29 -6.18
N LEU A 77 8.31 -0.82 -6.87
CA LEU A 77 7.71 -0.23 -8.08
C LEU A 77 6.27 0.15 -7.79
N TYR A 78 5.72 1.10 -8.56
CA TYR A 78 4.34 1.58 -8.36
C TYR A 78 3.33 0.43 -8.43
N ARG A 79 3.59 -0.56 -9.29
CA ARG A 79 2.77 -1.76 -9.43
C ARG A 79 2.65 -2.57 -8.13
N HIS A 80 3.63 -2.51 -7.23
CA HIS A 80 3.56 -3.21 -5.95
C HIS A 80 2.49 -2.57 -5.05
N ASP A 81 2.44 -1.23 -4.96
CA ASP A 81 1.35 -0.55 -4.25
C ASP A 81 0.00 -0.82 -4.91
N MET A 82 -0.07 -0.87 -6.25
CA MET A 82 -1.29 -1.23 -6.99
C MET A 82 -1.76 -2.66 -6.68
N GLU A 83 -0.85 -3.61 -6.61
CA GLU A 83 -1.14 -4.99 -6.23
C GLU A 83 -1.68 -5.06 -4.79
N SER A 84 -1.12 -4.29 -3.87
CA SER A 84 -1.66 -4.16 -2.52
C SER A 84 -3.10 -3.63 -2.48
N PHE A 85 -3.45 -2.63 -3.29
CA PHE A 85 -4.84 -2.17 -3.40
C PHE A 85 -5.79 -3.28 -3.90
N ILE A 86 -5.32 -4.15 -4.81
CA ILE A 86 -6.10 -5.30 -5.28
C ILE A 86 -6.31 -6.29 -4.13
N TRP A 87 -5.26 -6.60 -3.36
CA TRP A 87 -5.37 -7.49 -2.21
C TRP A 87 -6.32 -6.95 -1.13
N VAL A 88 -6.27 -5.64 -0.85
CA VAL A 88 -7.22 -4.99 0.06
C VAL A 88 -8.64 -5.07 -0.47
N PHE A 89 -8.86 -4.81 -1.77
CA PHE A 89 -10.19 -4.94 -2.37
C PHE A 89 -10.75 -6.36 -2.29
N VAL A 90 -9.93 -7.37 -2.60
CA VAL A 90 -10.30 -8.78 -2.46
C VAL A 90 -10.64 -9.09 -1.01
N TRP A 91 -9.78 -8.69 -0.06
CA TRP A 91 -10.00 -8.91 1.37
C TRP A 91 -11.33 -8.32 1.82
N ILE A 92 -11.58 -7.04 1.52
CA ILE A 92 -12.85 -6.39 1.87
C ILE A 92 -14.02 -7.16 1.24
N SER A 93 -13.94 -7.52 -0.04
CA SER A 93 -15.04 -8.19 -0.76
C SER A 93 -15.41 -9.55 -0.16
N ILE A 94 -14.45 -10.31 0.36
CA ILE A 94 -14.69 -11.64 0.95
C ILE A 94 -15.18 -11.57 2.40
N GLN A 95 -15.03 -10.44 3.10
CA GLN A 95 -15.59 -10.27 4.44
C GLN A 95 -17.11 -10.07 4.40
N TYR A 96 -17.68 -9.65 3.27
CA TYR A 96 -19.12 -9.46 3.16
C TYR A 96 -19.83 -10.78 2.86
N LYS A 97 -20.64 -11.25 3.81
CA LYS A 97 -21.63 -12.30 3.59
C LYS A 97 -23.03 -11.69 3.64
N ASP A 98 -23.80 -11.85 2.56
CA ASP A 98 -25.17 -11.33 2.43
C ASP A 98 -25.28 -9.79 2.69
N GLY A 99 -24.24 -9.04 2.29
CA GLY A 99 -24.19 -7.59 2.48
C GLY A 99 -23.84 -7.14 3.91
N LYS A 100 -23.40 -8.05 4.77
CA LYS A 100 -22.90 -7.77 6.12
C LYS A 100 -21.46 -8.21 6.26
N LEU A 101 -20.64 -7.38 6.91
CA LEU A 101 -19.34 -7.79 7.46
C LEU A 101 -19.52 -8.92 8.48
#